data_AF-A0A3D5ZPJ7-F1
#
_entry.id   AF-A0A3D5ZPJ7-F1
#
_cell.length_a   1.000
_cell.length_b   1.000
_cell.length_c   1.000
_cell.angle_alpha   90.00
_cell.angle_beta   90.00
_cell.angle_gamma   90.00
#
_symmetry.space_group_name_H-M   'P 1'
#
loop_
_entity.id
_entity.type
_entity.pdbx_description
1 polymer ?
#
loop_
_entity_poly.entity_id
_entity_poly.type
_entity_poly.pdbx_seq_one_letter_code
_entity_poly.pdbx_strand_id
1 'polypeptide(L)'
;MKWWGYLILLLVIAGFLAYYLMRFRNKVVNQKEDIEKAKSRVRILKAKYLQVLRKVGTTQKDSNDAQGGAYYTANKNGGGRFIGGAIGTVDSNFEEVGKLVVSLANEYQSAQQSLNELVNRYNVYITAFPRIILTKIFGYKKENYVDSGNLAASTKLSGFDDKDI
;
A
#
# COMPACT_ATOMS: atom_id res chain seq x y z
N MET A 1 7.16 -46.62 39.23
CA MET A 1 7.56 -46.33 37.84
C MET A 1 9.03 -45.90 37.85
N LYS A 2 9.88 -46.47 36.98
CA LYS A 2 11.33 -46.17 36.98
C LYS A 2 11.57 -44.71 36.57
N TRP A 3 12.51 -44.02 37.23
CA TRP A 3 12.86 -42.61 37.00
C TRP A 3 13.10 -42.25 35.51
N TRP A 4 13.64 -43.19 34.74
CA TRP A 4 13.82 -43.11 33.28
C TRP A 4 12.52 -42.84 32.49
N GLY A 5 11.37 -43.34 32.96
CA GLY A 5 10.08 -43.10 32.32
C GLY A 5 9.63 -41.63 32.39
N TYR A 6 9.90 -40.96 33.51
CA TYR A 6 9.64 -39.51 33.65
C TYR A 6 10.57 -38.68 32.78
N LEU A 7 11.82 -39.10 32.62
CA LEU A 7 12.82 -38.41 31.81
C LEU A 7 12.45 -38.44 30.31
N ILE A 8 11.99 -39.58 29.81
CA ILE A 8 11.48 -39.73 28.44
C ILE A 8 10.20 -38.90 28.24
N LEU A 9 9.28 -38.92 29.20
CA LEU A 9 8.04 -38.12 29.15
C LEU A 9 8.37 -36.61 29.04
N LEU A 10 9.34 -36.13 29.82
CA LEU A 10 9.76 -34.74 29.84
C LEU A 10 10.39 -34.32 28.49
N LEU A 11 11.21 -35.19 27.88
CA LEU A 11 11.77 -34.95 26.54
C LEU A 11 10.70 -34.87 25.45
N VAL A 12 9.67 -35.74 25.50
CA VAL A 12 8.56 -35.72 24.54
C VAL A 12 7.75 -34.43 24.69
N ILE A 13 7.46 -34.01 25.92
CA ILE A 13 6.76 -32.75 26.21
C ILE A 13 7.59 -31.55 25.72
N ALA A 14 8.90 -31.53 25.98
CA ALA A 14 9.80 -30.49 25.52
C ALA A 14 9.88 -30.41 23.99
N GLY A 15 9.95 -31.56 23.31
CA GLY A 15 9.94 -31.63 21.84
C GLY A 15 8.64 -31.10 21.23
N PHE A 16 7.49 -31.45 21.82
CA PHE A 16 6.20 -30.94 21.38
C PHE A 16 6.08 -29.42 21.57
N LEU A 17 6.56 -28.91 22.71
CA LEU A 17 6.63 -27.47 22.99
C LEU A 17 7.52 -26.74 21.98
N ALA A 18 8.71 -27.26 21.68
CA ALA A 18 9.63 -26.68 20.71
C ALA A 18 9.02 -26.64 19.30
N TYR A 19 8.37 -27.73 18.87
CA TYR A 19 7.65 -27.78 17.60
C TYR A 19 6.53 -26.74 17.52
N TYR A 20 5.74 -26.61 18.59
CA TYR A 20 4.67 -25.62 18.68
C TYR A 20 5.21 -24.18 18.59
N LEU A 21 6.30 -23.89 19.30
CA LEU A 21 6.98 -22.59 19.29
C LEU A 21 7.54 -22.24 17.90
N MET A 22 8.20 -23.18 17.23
CA MET A 22 8.72 -22.97 15.87
C MET A 22 7.59 -22.66 14.89
N ARG A 23 6.50 -23.43 14.93
CA ARG A 23 5.35 -23.22 14.06
C ARG A 23 4.71 -21.85 14.29
N PHE A 24 4.59 -21.43 15.55
CA PHE A 24 4.09 -20.10 15.89
C PHE A 24 4.99 -19.01 15.32
N ARG A 25 6.31 -19.06 15.61
CA ARG A 25 7.27 -18.07 15.14
C ARG A 25 7.29 -17.95 13.62
N ASN A 26 7.35 -19.07 12.90
CA ASN A 26 7.35 -19.07 11.44
C ASN A 26 6.08 -18.43 10.87
N LYS A 27 4.92 -18.72 11.45
CA LYS A 27 3.66 -18.12 10.99
C LYS A 27 3.59 -16.62 11.26
N VAL A 28 4.08 -16.16 12.40
CA VAL A 28 4.16 -14.72 12.72
C VAL A 28 5.10 -14.01 11.74
N VAL A 29 6.27 -14.59 11.46
CA VAL A 29 7.26 -14.01 10.53
C VAL A 29 6.70 -13.93 9.11
N ASN A 30 6.10 -15.01 8.60
CA ASN A 30 5.49 -15.00 7.26
C ASN A 30 4.39 -13.94 7.14
N GLN A 31 3.53 -13.82 8.16
CA GLN A 31 2.48 -12.79 8.17
C GLN A 31 3.05 -11.37 8.21
N LYS A 32 4.16 -11.14 8.93
CA LYS A 32 4.84 -9.85 8.92
C LYS A 32 5.43 -9.54 7.55
N GLU A 33 6.05 -10.51 6.90
CA GLU A 33 6.61 -10.36 5.55
C GLU A 33 5.50 -10.06 4.52
N ASP A 34 4.36 -10.73 4.61
CA ASP A 34 3.20 -10.46 3.75
C ASP A 34 2.66 -9.03 3.95
N ILE A 35 2.57 -8.57 5.19
CA ILE A 35 2.19 -7.20 5.54
C ILE A 35 3.20 -6.21 4.95
N GLU A 36 4.50 -6.50 5.03
CA GLU A 36 5.56 -5.62 4.53
C GLU A 36 5.52 -5.50 3.00
N LYS A 37 5.34 -6.61 2.29
CA LYS A 37 5.11 -6.63 0.84
C LYS A 37 3.87 -5.82 0.45
N ALA A 38 2.78 -5.98 1.20
CA ALA A 38 1.55 -5.22 0.96
C ALA A 38 1.72 -3.71 1.25
N LYS A 39 2.45 -3.32 2.30
CA LYS A 39 2.81 -1.90 2.57
C LYS A 39 3.59 -1.30 1.39
N SER A 40 4.56 -2.04 0.86
CA SER A 40 5.33 -1.62 -0.33
C SER A 40 4.41 -1.40 -1.54
N ARG A 41 3.51 -2.35 -1.83
CA ARG A 41 2.53 -2.23 -2.92
C ARG A 41 1.65 -0.99 -2.79
N VAL A 42 1.14 -0.71 -1.59
CA VAL A 42 0.34 0.49 -1.29
C VAL A 42 1.15 1.77 -1.55
N ARG A 43 2.42 1.82 -1.14
CA ARG A 43 3.30 2.98 -1.40
C ARG A 43 3.51 3.21 -2.90
N ILE A 44 3.80 2.15 -3.65
CA ILE A 44 4.02 2.23 -5.11
C ILE A 44 2.76 2.75 -5.80
N LEU A 45 1.59 2.20 -5.47
CA LEU A 45 0.32 2.62 -6.06
C LEU A 45 -0.01 4.08 -5.71
N LYS A 46 0.24 4.50 -4.47
CA LYS A 46 0.10 5.90 -4.07
C LYS A 46 1.01 6.82 -4.89
N ALA A 47 2.28 6.44 -5.05
CA ALA A 47 3.25 7.22 -5.81
C ALA A 47 2.83 7.35 -7.28
N LYS A 48 2.40 6.25 -7.91
CA LYS A 48 1.84 6.26 -9.27
C LYS A 48 0.62 7.17 -9.35
N TYR A 49 -0.32 7.05 -8.40
CA TYR A 49 -1.53 7.88 -8.35
C TYR A 49 -1.18 9.38 -8.29
N LEU A 50 -0.26 9.77 -7.41
CA LEU A 50 0.21 11.15 -7.30
C LEU A 50 0.95 11.64 -8.56
N GLN A 51 1.75 10.78 -9.19
CA GLN A 51 2.43 11.14 -10.44
C GLN A 51 1.43 11.40 -11.57
N VAL A 52 0.40 10.56 -11.71
CA VAL A 52 -0.65 10.76 -12.72
C VAL A 52 -1.42 12.05 -12.43
N LEU A 53 -1.84 12.29 -11.18
CA LEU A 53 -2.49 13.54 -10.77
C LEU A 53 -1.65 14.78 -11.10
N ARG A 54 -0.34 14.74 -10.81
CA ARG A 54 0.57 15.85 -11.13
C ARG A 54 0.65 16.09 -12.64
N LYS A 55 0.74 15.01 -13.44
CA LYS A 55 0.71 15.12 -14.91
C LYS A 55 -0.60 15.73 -15.41
N VAL A 56 -1.75 15.39 -14.81
CA VAL A 56 -3.04 16.02 -15.17
C VAL A 56 -2.98 17.53 -14.94
N GLY A 57 -2.49 17.96 -13.77
CA GLY A 57 -2.38 19.37 -13.43
C GLY A 57 -1.45 20.15 -14.37
N THR A 58 -0.32 19.56 -14.77
CA THR A 58 0.58 20.18 -15.75
C THR A 58 -0.04 20.24 -17.14
N THR A 59 -0.66 19.15 -17.61
CA THR A 59 -1.32 19.12 -18.92
C THR A 59 -2.47 20.13 -19.00
N GLN A 60 -3.19 20.36 -17.90
CA GLN A 60 -4.27 21.35 -17.86
C GLN A 60 -3.76 22.77 -17.92
N LYS A 61 -2.65 23.04 -17.23
CA LYS A 61 -1.97 24.32 -17.31
C LYS A 61 -1.42 24.57 -18.71
N ASP A 62 -0.70 23.61 -19.28
CA ASP A 62 -0.11 23.71 -20.61
C ASP A 62 -1.19 23.88 -21.69
N SER A 63 -2.32 23.19 -21.55
CA SER A 63 -3.48 23.35 -22.44
C SER A 63 -4.12 24.74 -22.33
N ASN A 64 -4.32 25.25 -21.12
CA ASN A 64 -4.87 26.59 -20.91
C ASN A 64 -3.94 27.68 -21.44
N ASP A 65 -2.63 27.54 -21.24
CA ASP A 65 -1.61 28.46 -21.74
C ASP A 65 -1.55 28.44 -23.29
N ALA A 66 -1.62 27.24 -23.90
CA ALA A 66 -1.68 27.07 -25.35
C ALA A 66 -2.97 27.66 -25.95
N GLN A 67 -4.12 27.48 -25.29
CA GLN A 67 -5.37 28.11 -25.69
C GLN A 67 -5.25 29.64 -25.60
N GLY A 68 -4.77 30.18 -24.47
CA GLY A 68 -4.56 31.63 -24.31
C GLY A 68 -3.67 32.25 -25.39
N GLY A 69 -2.57 31.58 -25.74
CA GLY A 69 -1.68 31.98 -26.85
C GLY A 69 -2.36 31.91 -28.23
N ALA A 70 -3.17 30.87 -28.47
CA ALA A 70 -3.94 30.71 -29.70
C ALA A 70 -5.04 31.78 -29.82
N TYR A 71 -5.75 32.11 -28.73
CA TYR A 71 -6.73 33.21 -28.68
C TYR A 71 -6.06 34.55 -28.98
N TYR A 72 -4.91 34.85 -28.36
CA TYR A 72 -4.16 36.07 -28.61
C TYR A 72 -3.74 36.19 -30.08
N THR A 73 -3.25 35.10 -30.67
CA THR A 73 -2.81 35.05 -32.08
C THR A 73 -3.99 35.12 -33.06
N ALA A 74 -5.10 34.43 -32.78
CA ALA A 74 -6.30 34.45 -33.60
C ALA A 74 -6.99 35.82 -33.58
N ASN A 75 -7.03 36.50 -32.44
CA ASN A 75 -7.54 37.87 -32.32
C ASN A 75 -6.68 38.86 -33.13
N LYS A 76 -5.35 38.67 -33.13
CA LYS A 76 -4.42 39.52 -33.90
C LYS A 76 -4.53 39.32 -35.42
N ASN A 77 -4.88 38.11 -35.87
CA ASN A 77 -4.93 37.75 -37.29
C ASN A 77 -6.35 37.56 -37.86
N GLY A 78 -7.42 37.84 -37.09
CA GLY A 78 -8.82 37.74 -37.53
C GLY A 78 -9.33 36.34 -37.86
N GLY A 79 -8.59 35.28 -37.49
CA GLY A 79 -8.84 33.90 -37.93
C GLY A 79 -9.41 33.00 -36.82
N GLY A 80 -10.72 32.99 -36.63
CA GLY A 80 -11.41 32.19 -35.58
C GLY A 80 -11.41 30.66 -35.78
N ARG A 81 -10.86 30.14 -36.88
CA ARG A 81 -10.96 28.71 -37.25
C ARG A 81 -9.96 27.78 -36.57
N PHE A 82 -8.85 28.29 -36.02
CA PHE A 82 -7.80 27.47 -35.40
C PHE A 82 -8.14 27.01 -33.98
N ILE A 83 -9.13 27.63 -33.33
CA ILE A 83 -9.42 27.43 -31.90
C ILE A 83 -10.17 26.11 -31.65
N GLY A 84 -11.10 25.71 -32.53
CA GLY A 84 -11.94 24.52 -32.31
C GLY A 84 -11.21 23.17 -32.38
N GLY A 85 -10.18 23.04 -33.22
CA GLY A 85 -9.42 21.78 -33.37
C GLY A 85 -8.46 21.49 -32.21
N ALA A 86 -7.90 22.54 -31.61
CA ALA A 86 -7.07 22.41 -30.41
C ALA A 86 -7.90 22.03 -29.18
N ILE A 87 -9.14 22.53 -29.06
CA ILE A 87 -10.04 22.20 -27.94
C ILE A 87 -10.47 20.72 -27.98
N GLY A 88 -10.80 20.17 -29.15
CA GLY A 88 -11.26 18.77 -29.26
C GLY A 88 -10.20 17.71 -28.98
N THR A 89 -8.92 17.99 -29.27
CA THR A 89 -7.79 17.06 -28.99
C THR A 89 -7.34 17.12 -27.52
N VAL A 90 -7.63 18.21 -26.83
CA VAL A 90 -7.41 18.35 -25.39
C VAL A 90 -8.41 17.48 -24.63
N ASP A 91 -9.70 17.53 -24.98
CA ASP A 91 -10.76 16.79 -24.29
C ASP A 91 -10.56 15.26 -24.29
N SER A 92 -10.12 14.69 -25.41
CA SER A 92 -9.88 13.24 -25.51
C SER A 92 -8.73 12.76 -24.60
N ASN A 93 -7.67 13.56 -24.47
CA ASN A 93 -6.54 13.26 -23.58
C ASN A 93 -6.94 13.40 -22.10
N PHE A 94 -7.83 14.34 -21.77
CA PHE A 94 -8.35 14.49 -20.41
C PHE A 94 -9.23 13.33 -19.99
N GLU A 95 -10.09 12.82 -20.88
CA GLU A 95 -10.96 11.69 -20.58
C GLU A 95 -10.14 10.41 -20.33
N GLU A 96 -9.13 10.13 -21.16
CA GLU A 96 -8.26 8.97 -21.00
C GLU A 96 -7.46 9.02 -19.69
N VAL A 97 -6.89 10.19 -19.37
CA VAL A 97 -6.16 10.40 -18.13
C VAL A 97 -7.11 10.33 -16.92
N GLY A 98 -8.33 10.85 -17.03
CA GLY A 98 -9.36 10.72 -16.00
C GLY A 98 -9.70 9.26 -15.70
N LYS A 99 -9.87 8.42 -16.73
CA LYS A 99 -10.08 6.97 -16.59
C LYS A 99 -8.89 6.31 -15.89
N LEU A 100 -7.66 6.69 -16.24
CA LEU A 100 -6.45 6.18 -15.59
C LEU A 100 -6.39 6.56 -14.11
N VAL A 101 -6.71 7.82 -13.75
CA VAL A 101 -6.76 8.28 -12.36
C VAL A 101 -7.77 7.47 -11.55
N VAL A 102 -8.99 7.25 -12.08
CA VAL A 102 -10.03 6.47 -11.41
C VAL A 102 -9.61 5.01 -11.24
N SER A 103 -9.06 4.39 -12.29
CA SER A 103 -8.53 3.02 -12.24
C SER A 103 -7.46 2.88 -11.16
N LEU A 104 -6.52 3.82 -11.10
CA LEU A 104 -5.41 3.79 -10.16
C LEU A 104 -5.86 4.08 -8.72
N ALA A 105 -6.89 4.93 -8.54
CA ALA A 105 -7.54 5.13 -7.25
C ALA A 105 -8.22 3.85 -6.75
N ASN A 106 -8.93 3.13 -7.63
CA ASN A 106 -9.56 1.85 -7.30
C ASN A 106 -8.52 0.78 -6.93
N GLU A 107 -7.43 0.67 -7.71
CA GLU A 107 -6.32 -0.24 -7.39
C GLU A 107 -5.66 0.11 -6.05
N TYR A 108 -5.46 1.40 -5.80
CA TYR A 108 -4.89 1.89 -4.56
C TYR A 108 -5.78 1.56 -3.35
N GLN A 109 -7.09 1.81 -3.45
CA GLN A 109 -8.06 1.45 -2.41
C GLN A 109 -8.11 -0.07 -2.17
N SER A 110 -8.09 -0.87 -3.24
CA SER A 110 -8.04 -2.33 -3.15
C SER A 110 -6.77 -2.80 -2.43
N ALA A 111 -5.61 -2.19 -2.72
CA ALA A 111 -4.37 -2.50 -2.03
C ALA A 111 -4.40 -2.13 -0.54
N GLN A 112 -5.03 -1.01 -0.17
CA GLN A 112 -5.24 -0.65 1.24
C GLN A 112 -6.13 -1.67 1.96
N GLN A 113 -7.23 -2.10 1.34
CA GLN A 113 -8.11 -3.12 1.91
C GLN A 113 -7.36 -4.45 2.12
N SER A 114 -6.62 -4.90 1.10
CA SER A 114 -5.82 -6.13 1.18
C SER A 114 -4.77 -6.07 2.30
N LEU A 115 -4.11 -4.92 2.47
CA LEU A 115 -3.18 -4.70 3.57
C LEU A 115 -3.90 -4.74 4.94
N ASN A 116 -5.06 -4.09 5.06
CA ASN A 116 -5.85 -4.09 6.29
C ASN A 116 -6.34 -5.49 6.67
N GLU A 117 -6.70 -6.32 5.70
CA GLU A 117 -7.01 -7.72 5.94
C GLU A 117 -5.80 -8.52 6.46
N LEU A 118 -4.61 -8.30 5.89
CA LEU A 118 -3.37 -8.94 6.36
C LEU A 118 -3.04 -8.52 7.79
N VAL A 119 -3.13 -7.22 8.08
CA VAL A 119 -2.96 -6.66 9.43
C VAL A 119 -3.98 -7.25 10.39
N ASN A 120 -5.25 -7.38 10.00
CA ASN A 120 -6.27 -8.01 10.82
C ASN A 120 -5.93 -9.48 11.10
N ARG A 121 -5.59 -10.26 10.06
CA ARG A 121 -5.21 -11.68 10.20
C ARG A 121 -4.04 -11.86 11.16
N TYR A 122 -3.02 -11.00 11.06
CA TYR A 122 -1.89 -10.97 11.98
C TYR A 122 -2.32 -10.61 13.40
N ASN A 123 -3.05 -9.51 13.57
CA ASN A 123 -3.50 -9.03 14.87
C ASN A 123 -4.34 -10.10 15.60
N VAL A 124 -5.30 -10.71 14.91
CA VAL A 124 -6.11 -11.82 15.44
C VAL A 124 -5.25 -13.02 15.79
N TYR A 125 -4.29 -13.38 14.94
CA TYR A 125 -3.41 -14.52 15.17
C TYR A 125 -2.57 -14.37 16.44
N ILE A 126 -1.98 -13.18 16.66
CA ILE A 126 -1.14 -12.90 17.82
C ILE A 126 -1.94 -12.65 19.12
N THR A 127 -3.24 -12.30 19.03
CA THR A 127 -4.08 -12.06 20.23
C THR A 127 -4.94 -13.24 20.64
N ALA A 128 -5.08 -14.26 19.81
CA ALA A 128 -5.89 -15.44 20.14
C ALA A 128 -5.24 -16.29 21.25
N PHE A 129 -6.05 -16.83 22.17
CA PHE A 129 -5.58 -17.81 23.15
C PHE A 129 -5.31 -19.17 22.47
N PRO A 130 -4.26 -19.93 22.84
CA PRO A 130 -3.22 -19.64 23.84
C PRO A 130 -2.03 -18.81 23.30
N ARG A 131 -2.04 -18.46 22.00
CA ARG A 131 -0.93 -17.77 21.31
C ARG A 131 -0.56 -16.42 21.93
N ILE A 132 -1.51 -15.71 22.53
CA ILE A 132 -1.26 -14.44 23.23
C ILE A 132 -0.16 -14.53 24.31
N ILE A 133 0.00 -15.69 24.94
CA ILE A 133 1.08 -15.94 25.90
C ILE A 133 2.43 -15.90 25.19
N LEU A 134 2.55 -16.62 24.06
CA LEU A 134 3.75 -16.63 23.24
C LEU A 134 4.05 -15.25 22.66
N THR A 135 3.02 -14.53 22.20
CA THR A 135 3.13 -13.15 21.72
C THR A 135 3.79 -12.25 22.75
N LYS A 136 3.39 -12.35 24.03
CA LYS A 136 4.00 -11.59 25.12
C LYS A 136 5.45 -12.02 25.39
N ILE A 137 5.73 -13.33 25.39
CA ILE A 137 7.09 -13.88 25.60
C ILE A 137 8.05 -13.41 24.50
N PHE A 138 7.61 -13.42 23.24
CA PHE A 138 8.42 -13.02 22.08
C PHE A 138 8.35 -11.52 21.75
N GLY A 139 7.59 -10.73 22.49
CA GLY A 139 7.49 -9.28 22.30
C GLY A 139 6.81 -8.85 20.99
N TYR A 140 5.97 -9.69 20.39
CA TYR A 140 5.24 -9.32 19.18
C TYR A 140 4.15 -8.29 19.50
N LYS A 141 4.11 -7.20 18.73
CA LYS A 141 3.13 -6.12 18.87
C LYS A 141 2.12 -6.14 17.73
N LYS A 142 0.93 -5.60 17.98
CA LYS A 142 -0.09 -5.37 16.95
C LYS A 142 0.45 -4.38 15.91
N GLU A 143 0.08 -4.63 14.67
CA GLU A 143 0.30 -3.70 13.56
C GLU A 143 -0.91 -2.77 13.43
N ASN A 144 -0.66 -1.53 13.00
CA ASN A 144 -1.73 -0.55 12.80
C ASN A 144 -2.41 -0.75 11.44
N TYR A 145 -3.72 -0.54 11.41
CA TYR A 145 -4.48 -0.45 10.15
C TYR A 145 -4.03 0.77 9.35
N VAL A 146 -4.16 0.66 8.03
CA VAL A 146 -3.88 1.74 7.10
C VAL A 146 -5.16 2.48 6.78
N ASP A 147 -5.18 3.76 7.15
CA ASP A 147 -6.21 4.74 6.83
C ASP A 147 -5.57 5.99 6.20
N SER A 148 -6.39 6.82 5.55
CA SER A 148 -5.95 8.04 4.87
C SER A 148 -5.12 8.98 5.76
N GLY A 149 -5.43 9.06 7.06
CA GLY A 149 -4.72 9.91 8.03
C GLY A 149 -3.43 9.31 8.61
N ASN A 150 -3.24 7.99 8.56
CA ASN A 150 -2.09 7.33 9.18
C ASN A 150 -1.16 6.63 8.17
N LEU A 151 -1.51 6.69 6.89
CA LEU A 151 -0.87 5.99 5.77
C LEU A 151 0.66 6.11 5.73
N ALA A 152 1.19 7.32 5.96
CA ALA A 152 2.64 7.54 5.97
C ALA A 152 3.32 6.79 7.13
N ALA A 153 2.70 6.79 8.31
CA ALA A 153 3.21 6.08 9.48
C ALA A 153 3.01 4.56 9.38
N SER A 154 1.89 4.11 8.80
CA SER A 154 1.51 2.70 8.72
C SER A 154 2.18 1.96 7.57
N THR A 155 2.56 2.65 6.50
CA THR A 155 3.34 2.06 5.38
C THR A 155 4.85 2.19 5.54
N LYS A 156 5.36 2.99 6.50
CA LYS A 156 6.80 3.18 6.73
C LYS A 156 7.49 1.81 6.89
N LEU A 157 8.44 1.52 6.00
CA LEU A 157 9.24 0.30 6.09
C LEU A 157 10.29 0.54 7.17
N SER A 158 10.50 -0.44 8.04
CA SER A 158 11.60 -0.41 8.99
C SER A 158 12.90 -0.58 8.22
N GLY A 159 13.61 0.53 7.92
CA GLY A 159 14.92 0.52 7.28
C GLY A 159 15.00 1.06 5.84
N PHE A 160 13.94 1.70 5.34
CA PHE A 160 13.97 2.46 4.07
C PHE A 160 13.69 3.93 4.40
N ASP A 161 14.67 4.82 4.20
CA ASP A 161 14.53 6.25 4.50
C ASP A 161 13.78 6.94 3.35
N ASP A 162 12.92 7.90 3.69
CA ASP A 162 12.06 8.62 2.73
C ASP A 162 12.89 9.54 1.78
N LYS A 163 14.22 9.53 1.91
CA LYS A 163 15.20 10.26 1.09
C LYS A 163 15.66 9.50 -0.16
N ASP A 164 15.29 8.23 -0.29
CA ASP A 164 15.65 7.39 -1.44
C ASP A 164 14.65 7.50 -2.62
N ILE A 165 13.83 8.56 -2.65
CA ILE A 165 12.85 8.86 -3.72
C ILE A 165 13.09 10.27 -4.27
#